data_AF-A0A645HK91-F1
#
_entry.id   AF-A0A645HK91-F1
#
_cell.length_a   1.000
_cell.length_b   1.000
_cell.length_c   1.000
_cell.angle_alpha   90.00
_cell.angle_beta   90.00
_cell.angle_gamma   90.00
#
_symmetry.space_group_name_H-M   'P 1'
#
loop_
_entity.id
_entity.type
_entity.pdbx_description
1 polymer ?
#
loop_
_entity_poly.entity_id
_entity_poly.type
_entity_poly.pdbx_seq_one_letter_code
_entity_poly.pdbx_strand_id
1 'polypeptide(L)' 'MFIPMGELVDYAAERARLENEKKKLLAELDRVGSKLANEGFMAKAPAALVEEERGKLSKFEEMLARVDESLAKLP' A
#
# COMPACT_ATOMS: atom_id res chain seq x y z
N MET A 1 36.47 -9.92 10.82
CA MET A 1 36.26 -9.55 9.42
C MET A 1 35.16 -8.50 9.38
N PHE A 2 35.55 -7.23 9.23
CA PHE A 2 34.65 -6.09 9.18
C PHE A 2 34.30 -5.91 7.70
N ILE A 3 33.02 -5.91 7.34
CA ILE A 3 32.59 -5.48 6.02
C ILE A 3 32.33 -3.99 6.15
N PRO A 4 33.22 -3.11 5.66
CA PRO A 4 32.88 -1.70 5.54
C PRO A 4 31.98 -1.62 4.31
N MET A 5 30.66 -1.58 4.51
CA MET A 5 29.73 -1.10 3.48
C MET A 5 29.92 0.42 3.34
N GLY A 6 31.09 0.82 2.87
CA GLY A 6 31.21 2.04 2.11
C GLY A 6 30.49 1.84 0.78
N GLU A 7 29.85 2.92 0.33
CA GLU A 7 29.30 3.13 -1.02
C GLU A 7 27.78 2.94 -1.16
N LEU A 8 27.09 4.03 -0.78
CA LEU A 8 25.79 4.49 -1.29
C LEU A 8 24.57 3.64 -0.92
N VAL A 9 24.01 3.88 0.27
CA VAL A 9 22.54 3.80 0.39
C VAL A 9 22.00 4.88 -0.55
N ASP A 10 21.59 4.47 -1.75
CA ASP A 10 20.92 5.37 -2.67
C ASP A 10 19.51 5.63 -2.13
N TYR A 11 19.44 6.57 -1.19
CA TYR A 11 18.19 7.03 -0.61
C TYR A 11 17.24 7.57 -1.67
N ALA A 12 17.75 8.06 -2.82
CA ALA A 12 16.91 8.48 -3.93
C ALA A 12 16.28 7.28 -4.64
N ALA A 13 17.05 6.21 -4.90
CA ALA A 13 16.53 4.96 -5.43
C ALA A 13 15.56 4.27 -4.47
N GLU A 14 15.85 4.22 -3.17
CA GLU A 14 14.95 3.62 -2.18
C GLU A 14 13.67 4.44 -2.01
N ARG A 15 13.78 5.78 -1.96
CA ARG A 15 12.61 6.68 -1.99
C ARG A 15 11.78 6.44 -3.25
N ALA A 16 12.40 6.36 -4.43
CA ALA A 16 11.69 6.09 -5.69
C ALA A 16 11.00 4.70 -5.68
N ARG A 17 11.64 3.67 -5.08
CA ARG A 17 11.02 2.35 -4.92
C ARG A 17 9.78 2.43 -4.05
N LEU A 18 9.88 3.06 -2.88
CA LEU A 18 8.78 3.23 -1.94
C LEU A 18 7.66 4.13 -2.48
N GLU A 19 7.99 5.20 -3.21
CA GLU A 19 6.98 6.03 -3.89
C GLU A 19 6.23 5.25 -4.98
N ASN A 20 6.92 4.40 -5.72
CA ASN A 20 6.28 3.52 -6.71
C ASN A 20 5.40 2.46 -6.04
N GLU A 21 5.83 1.91 -4.90
CA GLU A 21 5.03 1.00 -4.08
C GLU A 21 3.78 1.72 -3.53
N LYS A 22 3.95 2.92 -2.97
CA LYS A 22 2.86 3.80 -2.53
C LYS A 22 1.84 4.02 -3.62
N LYS A 23 2.27 4.37 -4.84
CA LYS A 23 1.38 4.59 -5.99
C LYS A 23 0.58 3.34 -6.33
N LYS A 24 1.19 2.16 -6.30
CA LYS A 24 0.50 0.88 -6.52
C LYS A 24 -0.55 0.62 -5.44
N LEU A 25 -0.19 0.81 -4.16
CA LEU A 25 -1.10 0.63 -3.04
C LEU A 25 -2.28 1.59 -3.10
N LEU A 26 -2.04 2.85 -3.43
CA LEU A 26 -3.11 3.85 -3.62
C LEU A 26 -4.07 3.46 -4.76
N ALA A 27 -3.54 2.93 -5.87
CA ALA A 27 -4.39 2.45 -6.97
C ALA A 27 -5.25 1.24 -6.57
N GLU A 28 -4.71 0.31 -5.77
CA GLU A 28 -5.48 -0.82 -5.26
C GLU A 28 -6.52 -0.38 -4.23
N LEU A 29 -6.18 0.57 -3.35
CA LEU A 29 -7.13 1.18 -2.41
C LEU A 29 -8.28 1.86 -3.12
N ASP A 30 -8.00 2.64 -4.17
CA ASP A 30 -9.03 3.31 -4.97
C ASP A 30 -9.95 2.30 -5.65
N ARG A 31 -9.40 1.20 -6.18
CA ARG A 31 -10.19 0.13 -6.80
C ARG A 31 -11.10 -0.57 -5.80
N VAL A 32 -10.57 -0.97 -4.64
CA VAL A 32 -11.33 -1.68 -3.61
C VAL A 32 -12.35 -0.74 -2.95
N GLY A 33 -11.93 0.48 -2.63
CA GLY A 33 -12.80 1.53 -2.10
C GLY A 33 -13.96 1.86 -3.06
N SER A 34 -13.69 1.99 -4.35
CA SER A 34 -14.72 2.22 -5.37
C SER A 34 -15.73 1.09 -5.48
N LYS A 35 -15.29 -0.17 -5.35
CA LYS A 35 -16.21 -1.32 -5.30
C LYS A 35 -17.09 -1.29 -4.05
N LEU A 36 -16.49 -1.01 -2.89
CA LEU A 36 -17.22 -0.95 -1.61
C LEU A 36 -18.14 0.27 -1.50
N ALA A 37 -17.83 1.36 -2.21
CA ALA A 37 -18.70 2.55 -2.32
C ALA A 37 -19.83 2.36 -3.34
N ASN A 38 -19.72 1.38 -4.24
CA ASN A 38 -20.76 1.09 -5.22
C ASN A 38 -21.93 0.38 -4.54
N GLU A 39 -23.04 1.10 -4.34
CA GLU A 39 -24.27 0.58 -3.74
C GLU A 39 -24.81 -0.66 -4.46
N GLY A 40 -24.65 -0.74 -5.78
CA GLY A 40 -25.04 -1.90 -6.57
C GLY A 40 -24.20 -3.14 -6.28
N PHE A 41 -22.90 -2.97 -6.00
CA PHE A 41 -22.04 -4.04 -5.51
C PHE A 41 -22.43 -4.42 -4.09
N MET A 42 -22.58 -3.44 -3.19
CA MET A 42 -22.95 -3.69 -1.79
C MET A 42 -24.30 -4.39 -1.63
N ALA A 43 -25.28 -4.12 -2.51
CA ALA A 43 -26.59 -4.73 -2.47
C ALA A 43 -26.66 -6.13 -3.10
N LYS A 44 -25.76 -6.45 -4.04
CA LYS A 44 -25.81 -7.71 -4.83
C LYS A 44 -24.69 -8.68 -4.53
N ALA A 45 -23.57 -8.19 -3.98
CA ALA A 45 -22.43 -9.02 -3.66
C ALA A 45 -22.74 -9.91 -2.43
N PRO A 46 -22.29 -11.18 -2.43
CA PRO A 46 -22.35 -12.02 -1.25
C PRO A 46 -21.60 -11.38 -0.08
N ALA A 47 -22.11 -11.54 1.15
CA ALA A 47 -21.47 -11.01 2.35
C ALA A 47 -19.98 -11.43 2.47
N ALA A 48 -19.67 -12.69 2.12
CA ALA A 48 -18.29 -13.17 2.11
C ALA A 48 -17.36 -12.37 1.18
N LEU A 49 -17.86 -11.94 0.02
CA LEU A 49 -17.09 -11.13 -0.93
C LEU A 49 -16.91 -9.70 -0.42
N VAL A 50 -17.96 -9.12 0.19
CA VAL A 50 -17.89 -7.78 0.80
C VAL A 50 -16.88 -7.76 1.94
N GLU A 51 -16.91 -8.76 2.82
CA GLU A 51 -15.95 -8.89 3.91
C GLU A 51 -14.52 -9.13 3.41
N GLU A 52 -14.35 -9.90 2.32
CA GLU A 52 -13.05 -10.08 1.68
C GLU A 52 -12.50 -8.76 1.15
N GLU A 53 -13.30 -7.97 0.42
CA GLU A 53 -12.90 -6.68 -0.11
C GLU A 53 -12.64 -5.67 1.03
N ARG A 54 -13.42 -5.67 2.12
CA ARG A 54 -13.14 -4.86 3.32
C ARG A 54 -11.83 -5.26 3.99
N GLY A 55 -11.55 -6.56 4.08
CA GLY A 55 -10.29 -7.07 4.59
C GLY A 55 -9.10 -6.67 3.72
N LYS A 56 -9.26 -6.67 2.38
CA LYS A 56 -8.25 -6.15 1.45
C LYS A 56 -8.02 -4.65 1.64
N LEU A 57 -9.09 -3.87 1.79
CA LEU A 57 -9.00 -2.43 2.03
C LEU A 57 -8.13 -2.16 3.27
N SER A 58 -8.48 -2.74 4.42
CA SER A 58 -7.73 -2.58 5.67
C SER A 58 -6.25 -2.99 5.52
N LYS A 59 -5.98 -4.11 4.84
CA LYS A 59 -4.59 -4.56 4.61
C LYS A 59 -3.81 -3.58 3.75
N PHE A 60 -4.40 -3.05 2.68
CA PHE A 60 -3.73 -2.07 1.84
C PHE A 60 -3.52 -0.73 2.54
N GLU A 61 -4.45 -0.31 3.41
CA GLU A 61 -4.29 0.87 4.26
C GLU A 61 -3.12 0.71 5.25
N GLU A 62 -3.02 -0.45 5.90
CA GLU A 62 -1.90 -0.78 6.79
C GLU A 62 -0.55 -0.79 6.04
N MET A 63 -0.51 -1.40 4.85
CA MET A 63 0.69 -1.41 4.01
C MET A 63 1.09 0.00 3.58
N LEU A 64 0.12 0.82 3.17
CA LEU A 64 0.35 2.21 2.80
C LEU A 64 0.94 3.00 3.96
N ALA A 65 0.37 2.85 5.16
CA ALA A 65 0.87 3.51 6.36
C ALA A 65 2.33 3.14 6.67
N ARG A 66 2.71 1.86 6.49
CA ARG A 66 4.10 1.42 6.67
C ARG A 66 5.05 2.00 5.63
N VAL A 67 4.60 2.10 4.37
CA VAL A 67 5.39 2.73 3.30
C VAL A 67 5.58 4.22 3.58
N ASP A 68 4.52 4.90 4.02
CA ASP A 68 4.59 6.32 4.39
C ASP A 68 5.48 6.56 5.61
N GLU A 69 5.42 5.71 6.62
CA GLU A 69 6.32 5.76 7.76
C GLU A 69 7.78 5.54 7.34
N SER A 70 8.02 4.61 6.40
CA SER A 70 9.36 4.36 5.86
C SER A 70 9.88 5.55 5.05
N LEU A 71 9.04 6.15 4.21
CA LEU A 71 9.33 7.38 3.47
C LEU A 71 9.62 8.57 4.39
N ALA A 72 8.92 8.69 5.52
CA ALA A 72 9.14 9.75 6.49
C ALA A 72 10.45 9.60 7.28
N LYS A 73 10.94 8.37 7.43
CA LYS A 73 12.22 8.05 8.12
C LYS A 73 13.43 8.11 7.20
N LEU A 74 13.23 8.20 5.89
CA LEU A 74 14.30 8.37 4.91
C LEU A 74 14.93 9.77 5.08
N PRO A 75 16.28 9.86 5.09
CA PRO A 75 16.97 11.14 5.16
C PRO A 75 16.79 12.02 3.91
#